data_AF-A0A645HI48-F1
#
_entry.id   AF-A0A645HI48-F1
#
_cell.length_a   1.000
_cell.length_b   1.000
_cell.length_c   1.000
_cell.angle_alpha   90.00
_cell.angle_beta   90.00
_cell.angle_gamma   90.00
#
_symmetry.space_group_name_H-M   'P 1'
#
loop_
_entity.id
_entity.type
_entity.pdbx_description
1 polymer ?
#
loop_
_entity_poly.entity_id
_entity_poly.type
_entity_poly.pdbx_seq_one_letter_code
_entity_poly.pdbx_strand_id
1 'polypeptide(L)' 'MWTEEYQEALYKKQFATLDKAHYVRGLTPWIFYDFRAVRRLNRYQEGFNRKGLIDADRKTRKLAFYVTQNYYKTKD' A
#
# COMPACT_ATOMS: atom_id res chain seq x y z
N MET A 1 -2.61 10.95 8.05
CA MET A 1 -1.63 9.84 7.99
C MET A 1 -2.32 8.47 7.97
N TRP A 2 -3.36 8.22 8.78
CA TRP A 2 -4.08 6.93 8.85
C TRP A 2 -5.41 6.90 8.09
N THR A 3 -5.48 7.49 6.89
CA THR A 3 -6.69 7.43 6.06
C THR A 3 -6.37 6.74 4.73
N GLU A 4 -7.39 6.16 4.09
CA GLU A 4 -7.22 5.49 2.80
C GLU A 4 -6.78 6.46 1.70
N GLU A 5 -7.30 7.69 1.71
CA GLU A 5 -6.95 8.74 0.73
C GLU A 5 -5.47 9.12 0.87
N TYR A 6 -4.93 9.12 2.09
CA TYR A 6 -3.51 9.39 2.31
C TYR A 6 -2.64 8.25 1.77
N GLN A 7 -3.02 6.99 2.01
CA GLN A 7 -2.31 5.84 1.45
C GLN A 7 -2.37 5.85 -0.09
N GLU A 8 -3.53 6.15 -0.66
CA GLU A 8 -3.74 6.29 -2.09
C GLU A 8 -2.81 7.37 -2.70
N ALA A 9 -2.83 8.58 -2.13
CA ALA A 9 -2.00 9.69 -2.57
C ALA A 9 -0.49 9.38 -2.43
N LEU A 10 -0.10 8.66 -1.38
CA LEU A 10 1.29 8.22 -1.19
C LEU A 10 1.71 7.26 -2.31
N TYR A 11 0.90 6.25 -2.63
CA TYR A 11 1.20 5.29 -3.71
C TYR A 11 1.30 6.00 -5.08
N LYS A 12 0.37 6.91 -5.40
CA LYS A 12 0.43 7.73 -6.63
C LYS A 12 1.77 8.48 -6.74
N LYS A 13 2.21 9.13 -5.67
CA LYS A 13 3.49 9.86 -5.63
C LYS A 13 4.71 8.94 -5.71
N GLN A 14 4.67 7.80 -5.01
CA GLN A 14 5.78 6.82 -5.03
C GLN A 14 5.99 6.27 -6.44
N PHE A 15 4.94 5.81 -7.11
CA PHE A 15 5.04 5.30 -8.47
C PHE A 15 5.51 6.35 -9.46
N ALA A 16 4.95 7.57 -9.41
CA ALA A 16 5.40 8.68 -10.28
C ALA A 16 6.88 9.06 -10.07
N THR A 17 7.43 8.82 -8.87
CA THR A 17 8.85 9.03 -8.58
C THR A 17 9.69 7.86 -9.10
N LEU A 18 9.26 6.64 -8.84
CA LEU A 18 9.98 5.41 -9.21
C LEU A 18 10.02 5.18 -10.72
N ASP A 19 9.01 5.65 -11.47
CA ASP A 19 9.01 5.57 -12.94
C ASP A 19 10.10 6.43 -13.59
N LYS A 20 10.59 7.46 -12.89
CA LYS A 20 11.72 8.28 -13.35
C LYS A 20 13.07 7.60 -13.09
N ALA A 21 13.11 6.58 -12.23
CA ALA A 21 14.32 5.87 -11.87
C ALA A 21 14.51 4.66 -12.80
N HIS A 22 15.04 4.89 -14.02
CA HIS A 22 15.19 3.85 -15.06
C HIS A 22 16.00 2.61 -14.64
N TYR A 23 16.85 2.73 -13.61
CA TYR A 23 17.61 1.63 -13.04
C TYR A 23 16.78 0.68 -12.15
N VAL A 24 15.56 1.06 -11.76
CA VAL A 24 14.66 0.21 -10.98
C VAL A 24 13.91 -0.72 -11.92
N ARG A 25 14.10 -2.04 -11.76
CA ARG A 25 13.55 -3.07 -12.65
C ARG A 25 12.36 -3.83 -12.09
N GLY A 26 11.93 -3.51 -10.87
CA GLY A 26 10.81 -4.17 -10.21
C GLY A 26 10.55 -3.56 -8.84
N LEU A 27 9.32 -3.77 -8.34
CA LEU A 27 8.86 -3.21 -7.07
C LEU A 27 8.04 -4.27 -6.31
N THR A 28 8.19 -4.30 -4.99
CA THR A 28 7.38 -5.11 -4.07
C THR A 28 6.83 -4.23 -2.94
N PRO A 29 5.75 -3.45 -3.18
CA PRO A 29 5.19 -2.58 -2.16
C PRO A 29 4.80 -3.36 -0.89
N TRP A 30 5.29 -2.88 0.25
CA TRP A 30 4.97 -3.49 1.54
C TRP A 30 3.64 -2.96 2.06
N ILE A 31 2.56 -3.75 2.15
CA ILE A 31 2.45 -5.21 1.98
C ILE A 31 1.11 -5.53 1.31
N PHE A 32 0.90 -6.78 0.89
CA PHE A 32 -0.35 -7.17 0.24
C PHE A 32 -1.58 -7.08 1.16
N TYR A 33 -1.52 -7.58 2.40
CA TYR A 33 -2.62 -7.49 3.37
C TYR A 33 -2.14 -7.10 4.77
N ASP A 34 -3.05 -6.48 5.54
CA ASP A 34 -2.78 -6.15 6.94
C ASP A 34 -2.52 -7.41 7.77
N PHE A 35 -1.57 -7.32 8.70
CA PHE A 35 -1.17 -8.45 9.53
C PHE A 35 -0.94 -8.04 10.98
N ARG A 36 -1.05 -9.01 11.91
CA ARG A 36 -0.81 -8.77 13.33
C ARG A 36 0.65 -8.39 13.57
N ALA A 37 0.85 -7.28 14.27
CA ALA A 37 2.14 -6.79 14.69
C ALA A 37 2.01 -6.18 16.09
N VAL A 38 2.35 -6.96 17.12
CA VAL A 38 2.17 -6.63 18.54
C VAL A 38 2.80 -5.31 18.98
N ARG A 39 3.76 -4.79 18.20
CA ARG A 39 4.42 -3.49 18.46
C ARG A 39 3.62 -2.27 17.98
N ARG A 40 2.45 -2.45 17.35
CA ARG A 40 1.66 -1.37 16.73
C ARG A 40 0.48 -0.96 17.62
N LEU A 41 0.76 -0.15 18.65
CA LEU A 41 -0.18 0.08 19.76
C LEU A 41 -1.01 1.37 19.67
N ASN A 42 -0.87 2.18 18.63
CA ASN A 42 -1.69 3.40 18.52
C ASN A 42 -3.15 3.07 18.17
N ARG A 43 -4.04 4.05 18.42
CA ARG A 43 -5.50 3.93 18.26
C ARG A 43 -6.00 3.56 16.86
N TYR A 44 -5.18 3.69 15.82
CA TYR A 44 -5.55 3.34 14.44
C TYR A 44 -5.05 1.96 14.04
N GLN A 45 -4.09 1.42 14.80
CA GLN A 45 -3.41 0.19 14.46
C GLN A 45 -3.87 -0.98 15.31
N GLU A 46 -4.10 -0.79 16.61
CA GLU A 46 -4.69 -1.79 17.51
C GLU A 46 -4.05 -3.18 17.39
N GLY A 47 -2.71 -3.23 17.34
CA GLY A 47 -1.96 -4.47 17.19
C GLY A 47 -1.80 -4.98 15.76
N PHE A 48 -2.20 -4.20 14.74
CA PHE A 48 -2.03 -4.52 13.32
C PHE A 48 -1.07 -3.55 12.61
N ASN A 49 -0.30 -4.09 11.67
CA ASN A 49 0.36 -3.29 10.65
C ASN A 49 -0.65 -3.00 9.53
N ARG A 50 -1.17 -1.77 9.50
CA ARG A 50 -2.23 -1.33 8.58
C ARG A 50 -1.73 -0.87 7.20
N LYS A 51 -0.53 -1.31 6.78
CA LYS A 51 0.09 -0.95 5.49
C LYS A 51 -0.40 -1.79 4.32
N GLY A 52 -1.22 -2.81 4.57
CA GLY A 52 -1.79 -3.67 3.56
C GLY A 52 -2.59 -2.88 2.52
N LEU A 53 -2.57 -3.35 1.28
CA LEU A 53 -3.51 -2.94 0.23
C LEU A 53 -4.89 -3.56 0.46
N ILE A 54 -4.93 -4.71 1.12
CA ILE A 54 -6.14 -5.42 1.57
C ILE A 54 -6.16 -5.37 3.10
N ASP A 55 -7.34 -5.21 3.69
CA ASP A 55 -7.51 -5.27 5.14
C ASP A 55 -7.24 -6.70 5.68
N ALA A 56 -7.20 -6.83 7.00
CA ALA A 56 -6.92 -8.06 7.72
C ALA A 56 -7.99 -9.15 7.50
N ASP A 57 -9.19 -8.75 7.06
CA ASP A 57 -10.28 -9.66 6.67
C ASP A 57 -10.01 -10.40 5.34
N ARG A 58 -8.96 -10.01 4.60
CA ARG A 58 -8.57 -10.51 3.27
C ARG A 58 -9.62 -10.33 2.17
N LYS A 59 -10.64 -9.51 2.40
CA LYS A 59 -11.76 -9.26 1.49
C LYS A 59 -11.83 -7.80 1.08
N THR A 60 -11.60 -6.89 2.02
CA THR A 60 -11.74 -5.46 1.82
C THR A 60 -10.50 -4.89 1.16
N ARG A 61 -10.64 -4.45 -0.10
CA ARG A 61 -9.58 -3.78 -0.87
C ARG A 61 -9.63 -2.28 -0.59
N LYS A 62 -8.52 -1.72 -0.13
CA LYS A 62 -8.38 -0.28 0.13
C LYS A 62 -8.17 0.50 -1.17
N LEU A 63 -8.34 1.81 -1.15
CA LEU A 63 -8.12 2.68 -2.33
C LEU A 63 -6.74 2.45 -2.99
N ALA A 64 -5.69 2.32 -2.18
CA ALA A 64 -4.33 2.07 -2.69
C ALA A 64 -4.16 0.75 -3.44
N PHE A 65 -5.03 -0.24 -3.22
CA PHE A 65 -5.05 -1.48 -3.99
C PHE A 65 -5.30 -1.20 -5.47
N TYR A 66 -6.27 -0.34 -5.77
CA TYR A 66 -6.65 -0.01 -7.14
C TYR A 66 -5.57 0.82 -7.85
N VAL A 67 -4.90 1.72 -7.12
CA VAL A 67 -3.72 2.43 -7.65
C VAL A 67 -2.62 1.45 -8.03
N THR A 68 -2.29 0.51 -7.14
CA THR A 68 -1.24 -0.50 -7.38
C THR A 68 -1.63 -1.46 -8.51
N GLN A 69 -2.88 -1.89 -8.56
CA GLN A 69 -3.39 -2.73 -9.64
C GLN A 69 -3.29 -2.02 -10.99
N ASN A 70 -3.75 -0.77 -11.07
CA ASN A 70 -3.71 -0.01 -12.31
C ASN A 70 -2.26 0.23 -12.75
N TYR A 71 -1.37 0.57 -11.82
CA TYR A 71 0.06 0.70 -12.09
C TYR A 71 0.66 -0.54 -12.74
N TYR A 72 0.39 -1.73 -12.20
CA TYR A 72 0.90 -2.98 -12.77
C TYR A 72 0.20 -3.41 -14.06
N LYS A 73 -1.08 -3.06 -14.26
CA LYS A 73 -1.79 -3.33 -15.53
C LYS A 73 -1.27 -2.51 -16.70
N THR A 74 -0.73 -1.32 -16.43
CA THR A 74 -0.18 -0.41 -17.44
C THR A 74 1.34 -0.48 -17.56
N LYS A 75 1.99 -1.39 -16.81
CA LYS A 75 3.43 -1.61 -16.86
C LYS A 75 3.71 -2.73 -17.84
N ASP A 76 4.42 -2.38 -18.91
CA ASP A 76 5.04 -3.32 -19.84
C ASP A 76 6.26 -4.03 -19.22
#